data_AF-A0A931QGY5-F1
#
_entry.id   AF-A0A931QGY5-F1
#
_cell.length_a   1.000
_cell.length_b   1.000
_cell.length_c   1.000
_cell.angle_alpha   90.00
_cell.angle_beta   90.00
_cell.angle_gamma   90.00
#
_symmetry.space_group_name_H-M   'P 1'
#
loop_
_entity.id
_entity.type
_entity.pdbx_description
1 polymer ?
#
loop_
_entity_poly.entity_id
_entity_poly.type
_entity_poly.pdbx_seq_one_letter_code
_entity_poly.pdbx_strand_id
1 'polypeptide(L)'
;QNKNGLIFTLIHEYAHLLTLNADQVPPDIAVYKHPEDQNLYNKKVAACAAYFPGEGCSKPNSYINTFYNRFWVDIADEWQKVDAFSSADDQNRYYEKLYAFYKAHRDQFVDDYAVTNTSEDMAETFAYFILSPKPAGNSIKEQKLTFFYDYPELIQLRAQILENVCALNP
;
A
#
# COMPACT_ATOMS: atom_id res chain seq x y z
N GLN A 1 -17.74 21.38 0.31
CA GLN A 1 -17.30 20.02 -0.07
C GLN A 1 -15.77 20.02 -0.14
N ASN A 2 -15.10 18.97 0.36
CA ASN A 2 -13.63 18.92 0.42
C ASN A 2 -13.05 18.40 -0.91
N LYS A 3 -12.80 19.31 -1.85
CA LYS A 3 -12.28 18.97 -3.19
C LYS A 3 -10.90 18.30 -3.15
N ASN A 4 -10.02 18.77 -2.27
CA ASN A 4 -8.67 18.20 -2.12
C ASN A 4 -8.74 16.78 -1.58
N GLY A 5 -9.63 16.52 -0.61
CA GLY A 5 -9.89 15.18 -0.11
C GLY A 5 -10.37 14.24 -1.22
N LEU A 6 -11.31 14.68 -2.06
CA LEU A 6 -11.77 13.87 -3.20
C LEU A 6 -10.62 13.55 -4.19
N ILE A 7 -9.80 14.54 -4.54
CA ILE A 7 -8.66 14.33 -5.46
C ILE A 7 -7.67 13.33 -4.86
N PHE A 8 -7.34 13.48 -3.58
CA PHE A 8 -6.46 12.56 -2.87
C PHE A 8 -7.01 11.13 -2.90
N THR A 9 -8.29 10.94 -2.51
CA THR A 9 -8.96 9.63 -2.53
C THR A 9 -8.96 9.01 -3.92
N LEU A 10 -9.27 9.76 -4.98
CA LEU A 10 -9.26 9.20 -6.34
C LEU A 10 -7.86 8.75 -6.78
N ILE A 11 -6.81 9.47 -6.41
CA ILE A 11 -5.43 9.08 -6.71
C ILE A 11 -5.02 7.85 -5.90
N HIS A 12 -5.40 7.78 -4.62
CA HIS A 12 -5.22 6.61 -3.77
C HIS A 12 -5.88 5.37 -4.39
N GLU A 13 -7.17 5.44 -4.74
CA GLU A 13 -7.90 4.30 -5.32
C GLU A 13 -7.33 3.89 -6.68
N TYR A 14 -6.88 4.86 -7.47
CA TYR A 14 -6.16 4.56 -8.71
C TYR A 14 -4.85 3.80 -8.44
N ALA A 15 -4.15 4.09 -7.35
CA ALA A 15 -2.93 3.38 -6.98
C ALA A 15 -3.20 1.89 -6.72
N HIS A 16 -4.32 1.54 -6.09
CA HIS A 16 -4.74 0.14 -5.96
C HIS A 16 -4.91 -0.52 -7.33
N LEU A 17 -5.61 0.13 -8.28
CA LEU A 17 -5.76 -0.39 -9.65
C LEU A 17 -4.42 -0.55 -10.37
N LEU A 18 -3.48 0.38 -10.17
CA LEU A 18 -2.15 0.35 -10.78
C LEU A 18 -1.27 -0.77 -10.20
N THR A 19 -1.34 -0.98 -8.88
CA THR A 19 -0.36 -1.80 -8.14
C THR A 19 -0.86 -3.21 -7.80
N LEU A 20 -2.17 -3.45 -7.89
CA LEU A 20 -2.80 -4.75 -7.60
C LEU A 20 -3.54 -5.36 -8.81
N ASN A 21 -3.44 -4.77 -10.01
CA ASN A 21 -3.98 -5.42 -11.22
C ASN A 21 -3.30 -6.76 -11.52
N ALA A 22 -3.88 -7.55 -12.44
CA ALA A 22 -3.38 -8.87 -12.81
C ALA A 22 -1.96 -8.88 -13.39
N ASP A 23 -1.44 -7.75 -13.87
CA ASP A 23 -0.04 -7.65 -14.30
C ASP A 23 0.93 -7.55 -13.13
N GLN A 24 0.46 -7.14 -11.96
CA GLN A 24 1.21 -7.06 -10.70
C GLN A 24 0.92 -8.26 -9.80
N VAL A 25 -0.36 -8.55 -9.57
CA VAL A 25 -0.87 -9.59 -8.66
C VAL A 25 -1.93 -10.42 -9.40
N PRO A 26 -1.54 -11.51 -10.10
CA PRO A 26 -2.50 -12.43 -10.69
C PRO A 26 -3.41 -13.00 -9.58
N PRO A 27 -4.75 -12.92 -9.72
CA PRO A 27 -5.64 -13.37 -8.68
C PRO A 27 -5.58 -14.89 -8.51
N ASP A 28 -5.53 -15.37 -7.27
CA ASP A 28 -5.71 -16.78 -6.95
C ASP A 28 -7.20 -17.11 -6.96
N ILE A 29 -7.65 -17.77 -8.03
CA ILE A 29 -9.06 -18.11 -8.25
C ILE A 29 -9.65 -18.97 -7.11
N ALA A 30 -8.83 -19.77 -6.41
CA ALA A 30 -9.32 -20.58 -5.31
C ALA A 30 -9.61 -19.71 -4.08
N VAL A 31 -8.71 -18.77 -3.75
CA VAL A 31 -8.93 -17.78 -2.68
C VAL A 31 -10.14 -16.91 -2.99
N TYR A 32 -10.24 -16.39 -4.23
CA TYR A 32 -11.37 -15.56 -4.64
C TYR A 32 -12.73 -16.27 -4.52
N LYS A 33 -12.79 -17.57 -4.83
CA LYS A 33 -14.04 -18.35 -4.77
C LYS A 33 -14.41 -18.82 -3.36
N HIS A 34 -13.45 -18.83 -2.44
CA HIS A 34 -13.60 -19.32 -1.08
C HIS A 34 -12.97 -18.35 -0.06
N PRO A 35 -13.44 -17.08 -0.01
CA PRO A 35 -12.84 -16.05 0.85
C PRO A 35 -12.91 -16.38 2.35
N GLU A 36 -13.83 -17.27 2.76
CA GLU A 36 -13.99 -17.74 4.13
C GLU A 36 -13.06 -18.91 4.51
N ASP A 37 -12.40 -19.56 3.55
CA ASP A 37 -11.51 -20.70 3.81
C ASP A 37 -10.11 -20.24 4.22
N GLN A 38 -9.95 -19.97 5.52
CA GLN A 38 -8.67 -19.55 6.09
C GLN A 38 -7.55 -20.59 5.91
N ASN A 39 -7.88 -21.89 5.86
CA ASN A 39 -6.87 -22.93 5.66
C ASN A 39 -6.33 -22.90 4.23
N LEU A 40 -7.22 -22.73 3.24
CA LEU A 40 -6.83 -22.49 1.86
C LEU A 40 -5.99 -21.22 1.73
N TYR A 41 -6.45 -20.11 2.30
CA TYR A 41 -5.73 -18.84 2.30
C TYR A 41 -4.31 -19.00 2.85
N ASN A 42 -4.16 -19.56 4.06
CA ASN A 42 -2.86 -19.75 4.71
C ASN A 42 -1.93 -20.66 3.88
N LYS A 43 -2.48 -21.70 3.24
CA LYS A 43 -1.71 -22.57 2.35
C LYS A 43 -1.20 -21.82 1.11
N LYS A 44 -1.99 -20.91 0.56
CA LYS A 44 -1.61 -20.09 -0.61
C LYS A 44 -0.57 -19.04 -0.24
N VAL A 45 -0.74 -18.37 0.90
CA VAL A 45 0.26 -17.45 1.46
C VAL A 45 1.59 -18.18 1.66
N ALA A 46 1.60 -19.34 2.33
CA ALA A 46 2.83 -20.10 2.58
C ALA A 46 3.52 -20.64 1.32
N ALA A 47 2.76 -20.83 0.23
CA ALA A 47 3.30 -21.26 -1.06
C ALA A 47 3.81 -20.10 -1.94
N CYS A 48 3.51 -18.85 -1.58
CA CYS A 48 3.93 -17.68 -2.33
C CYS A 48 5.40 -17.36 -2.05
N ALA A 49 6.24 -17.42 -3.09
CA ALA A 49 7.66 -17.07 -2.99
C ALA A 49 7.93 -15.54 -3.02
N ALA A 50 6.89 -14.75 -3.29
CA ALA A 50 6.89 -13.30 -3.31
C ALA A 50 5.93 -12.76 -2.24
N TYR A 51 5.59 -11.48 -2.29
CA TYR A 51 4.59 -10.90 -1.40
C TYR A 51 3.16 -11.34 -1.77
N PHE A 52 2.32 -11.63 -0.76
CA PHE A 52 0.91 -12.00 -0.93
C PHE A 52 0.02 -10.92 -0.28
N PRO A 53 -0.52 -9.95 -1.05
CA PRO A 53 -1.34 -8.86 -0.49
C PRO A 53 -2.75 -9.28 -0.06
N GLY A 54 -3.22 -10.46 -0.48
CA GLY A 54 -4.53 -11.02 -0.09
C GLY A 54 -5.27 -11.70 -1.25
N GLU A 55 -5.10 -11.20 -2.47
CA GLU A 55 -5.85 -11.64 -3.65
C GLU A 55 -5.11 -12.71 -4.47
N GLY A 56 -3.79 -12.81 -4.29
CA GLY A 56 -2.93 -13.72 -5.04
C GLY A 56 -1.45 -13.51 -4.73
N CYS A 57 -0.60 -14.37 -5.29
CA CYS A 57 0.84 -14.23 -5.15
C CYS A 57 1.34 -13.19 -6.17
N SER A 58 1.95 -12.11 -5.69
CA SER A 58 2.47 -11.06 -6.55
C SER A 58 3.58 -11.58 -7.47
N LYS A 59 3.75 -10.95 -8.64
CA LYS A 59 4.91 -11.24 -9.51
C LYS A 59 6.19 -10.74 -8.84
N PRO A 60 7.33 -11.43 -8.98
CA PRO A 60 8.59 -11.01 -8.35
C PRO A 60 9.04 -9.58 -8.69
N ASN A 61 8.75 -9.12 -9.91
CA ASN A 61 9.09 -7.76 -10.38
C ASN A 61 7.92 -6.77 -10.28
N SER A 62 6.84 -7.12 -9.58
CA SER A 62 5.74 -6.19 -9.33
C SER A 62 6.18 -5.05 -8.41
N TYR A 63 5.52 -3.91 -8.52
CA TYR A 63 5.77 -2.75 -7.67
C TYR A 63 5.50 -3.10 -6.20
N ILE A 64 4.38 -3.76 -5.90
CA ILE A 64 4.00 -4.11 -4.53
C ILE A 64 4.99 -5.10 -3.90
N ASN A 65 5.48 -6.10 -4.65
CA ASN A 65 6.52 -7.01 -4.15
C ASN A 65 7.82 -6.26 -3.85
N THR A 66 8.24 -5.38 -4.77
CA THR A 66 9.49 -4.61 -4.58
C THR A 66 9.36 -3.65 -3.40
N PHE A 67 8.20 -3.02 -3.24
CA PHE A 67 7.88 -2.11 -2.13
C PHE A 67 7.88 -2.86 -0.79
N TYR A 68 7.20 -4.01 -0.72
CA TYR A 68 7.21 -4.86 0.47
C TYR A 68 8.63 -5.27 0.87
N ASN A 69 9.41 -5.80 -0.08
CA ASN A 69 10.77 -6.27 0.17
C ASN A 69 11.71 -5.15 0.64
N ARG A 70 11.49 -3.91 0.19
CA ARG A 70 12.35 -2.77 0.54
C ARG A 70 11.97 -2.13 1.87
N PHE A 71 10.69 -2.15 2.26
CA PHE A 71 10.19 -1.30 3.33
C PHE A 71 9.40 -2.00 4.44
N TRP A 72 8.97 -3.25 4.24
CA TRP A 72 8.08 -3.94 5.18
C TRP A 72 8.69 -5.18 5.81
N VAL A 73 9.64 -5.86 5.16
CA VAL A 73 10.21 -7.13 5.65
C VAL A 73 10.73 -7.06 7.10
N ASP A 74 11.35 -5.94 7.48
CA ASP A 74 11.92 -5.76 8.82
C ASP A 74 10.86 -5.52 9.92
N ILE A 75 9.64 -5.13 9.52
CA ILE A 75 8.52 -4.81 10.43
C ILE A 75 7.33 -5.78 10.29
N ALA A 76 7.39 -6.72 9.34
CA ALA A 76 6.28 -7.60 9.00
C ALA A 76 5.86 -8.49 10.18
N ASP A 77 6.80 -9.08 10.91
CA ASP A 77 6.51 -9.94 12.07
C ASP A 77 5.86 -9.16 13.23
N GLU A 78 6.21 -7.89 13.40
CA GLU A 78 5.58 -7.01 14.38
C GLU A 78 4.17 -6.62 13.94
N TRP A 79 4.02 -6.20 12.68
CA TRP A 79 2.74 -5.84 12.11
C TRP A 79 1.75 -7.01 12.09
N GLN A 80 2.18 -8.23 11.77
CA GLN A 80 1.31 -9.42 11.79
C GLN A 80 0.69 -9.68 13.18
N LYS A 81 1.40 -9.34 14.27
CA LYS A 81 0.84 -9.44 15.63
C LYS A 81 -0.25 -8.41 15.89
N VAL A 82 -0.19 -7.26 15.21
CA VAL A 82 -1.24 -6.24 15.22
C VAL A 82 -2.42 -6.70 14.35
N ASP A 83 -2.14 -7.16 13.13
CA ASP A 83 -3.16 -7.62 12.19
C ASP A 83 -3.93 -8.85 12.70
N ALA A 84 -3.35 -9.69 13.55
CA ALA A 84 -4.07 -10.77 14.23
C ALA A 84 -5.28 -10.29 15.08
N PHE A 85 -5.41 -8.98 15.36
CA PHE A 85 -6.57 -8.39 16.01
C PHE A 85 -7.63 -7.87 15.04
N SER A 86 -7.39 -7.85 13.73
CA SER A 86 -8.32 -7.29 12.72
C SER A 86 -9.65 -8.05 12.68
N SER A 87 -9.62 -9.36 12.98
CA SER A 87 -10.80 -10.23 13.08
C SER A 87 -11.38 -10.32 14.50
N ALA A 88 -10.90 -9.52 15.46
CA ALA A 88 -11.43 -9.55 16.83
C ALA A 88 -12.78 -8.82 16.92
N ASP A 89 -13.64 -9.30 17.82
CA ASP A 89 -14.92 -8.63 18.13
C ASP A 89 -14.72 -7.20 18.66
N ASP A 90 -13.55 -6.92 19.25
CA ASP A 90 -13.15 -5.61 19.75
C ASP A 90 -12.32 -4.84 18.72
N GLN A 91 -13.03 -4.17 17.81
CA GLN A 91 -12.43 -3.32 16.79
C GLN A 91 -11.64 -2.14 17.39
N ASN A 92 -12.04 -1.61 18.56
CA ASN A 92 -11.32 -0.52 19.20
C ASN A 92 -9.89 -0.95 19.57
N ARG A 93 -9.75 -2.17 20.11
CA ARG A 93 -8.44 -2.75 20.43
C ARG A 93 -7.54 -2.89 19.20
N TYR A 94 -8.10 -3.26 18.04
CA TYR A 94 -7.34 -3.31 16.79
C TYR A 94 -6.78 -1.93 16.42
N TYR A 95 -7.63 -0.89 16.39
CA TYR A 95 -7.19 0.47 16.06
C TYR A 95 -6.20 1.04 17.09
N GLU A 96 -6.34 0.74 18.38
CA GLU A 96 -5.37 1.13 19.40
C GLU A 96 -3.98 0.51 19.15
N LYS A 97 -3.93 -0.77 18.76
CA LYS A 97 -2.69 -1.46 18.42
C LYS A 97 -2.07 -0.92 17.14
N LEU A 98 -2.89 -0.66 16.13
CA LEU A 98 -2.46 -0.09 14.85
C LEU A 98 -1.88 1.32 15.04
N TYR A 99 -2.55 2.17 15.83
CA TYR A 99 -2.04 3.50 16.15
C TYR A 99 -0.76 3.45 17.02
N ALA A 100 -0.65 2.47 17.92
CA ALA A 100 0.59 2.26 18.67
C ALA A 100 1.76 1.86 17.76
N PHE A 101 1.51 0.98 16.79
CA PHE A 101 2.47 0.60 15.75
C PHE A 101 2.89 1.80 14.90
N TYR A 102 1.94 2.59 14.41
CA TYR A 102 2.23 3.84 13.71
C TYR A 102 3.12 4.78 14.52
N LYS A 103 2.82 5.00 15.81
CA LYS A 103 3.67 5.86 16.66
C LYS A 103 5.10 5.33 16.79
N ALA A 104 5.29 4.01 16.87
CA ALA A 104 6.61 3.39 16.96
C ALA A 104 7.41 3.52 15.65
N HIS A 105 6.72 3.51 14.50
CA HIS A 105 7.33 3.56 13.17
C HIS A 105 7.00 4.84 12.40
N ARG A 106 6.67 5.94 13.08
CA ARG A 106 6.09 7.14 12.47
C ARG A 106 6.93 7.73 11.32
N ASP A 107 8.25 7.64 11.42
CA ASP A 107 9.16 8.15 10.39
C ASP A 107 9.23 7.27 9.13
N GLN A 108 8.53 6.13 9.13
CA GLN A 108 8.43 5.20 8.01
C GLN A 108 7.15 5.36 7.18
N PHE A 109 6.12 6.05 7.69
CA PHE A 109 4.79 6.11 7.07
C PHE A 109 4.35 7.55 6.82
N VAL A 110 3.61 7.78 5.73
CA VAL A 110 3.12 9.10 5.37
C VAL A 110 2.04 9.62 6.33
N ASP A 111 1.23 8.71 6.88
CA ASP A 111 0.27 8.94 7.95
C ASP A 111 -0.07 7.63 8.68
N ASP A 112 -1.07 7.68 9.57
CA ASP A 112 -1.55 6.55 10.36
C ASP A 112 -2.51 5.62 9.60
N TYR A 113 -3.01 6.01 8.44
CA TYR A 113 -3.79 5.11 7.59
C TYR A 113 -2.88 4.16 6.81
N ALA A 114 -1.72 4.65 6.38
CA ALA A 114 -0.70 3.86 5.67
C ALA A 114 -0.22 2.60 6.43
N VAL A 115 -0.36 2.51 7.76
CA VAL A 115 0.05 1.30 8.50
C VAL A 115 -0.97 0.16 8.44
N THR A 116 -2.15 0.39 7.88
CA THR A 116 -3.24 -0.60 7.82
C THR A 116 -2.82 -1.87 7.09
N ASN A 117 -2.07 -1.78 6.00
CA ASN A 117 -1.34 -2.89 5.36
C ASN A 117 -0.38 -2.32 4.29
N THR A 118 0.43 -3.18 3.64
CA THR A 118 1.40 -2.74 2.63
C THR A 118 0.76 -2.13 1.38
N SER A 119 -0.42 -2.60 0.95
CA SER A 119 -1.14 -2.05 -0.20
C SER A 119 -1.62 -0.63 0.08
N GLU A 120 -2.15 -0.38 1.28
CA GLU A 120 -2.59 0.94 1.72
C GLU A 120 -1.42 1.91 1.90
N ASP A 121 -0.30 1.44 2.47
CA ASP A 121 0.95 2.23 2.53
C ASP A 121 1.42 2.67 1.14
N MET A 122 1.38 1.75 0.18
CA MET A 122 1.77 2.03 -1.19
C MET A 122 0.82 3.02 -1.87
N ALA A 123 -0.49 2.87 -1.65
CA ALA A 123 -1.52 3.75 -2.22
C ALA A 123 -1.46 5.17 -1.63
N GLU A 124 -1.36 5.29 -0.31
CA GLU A 124 -1.13 6.56 0.38
C GLU A 124 0.17 7.21 -0.11
N THR A 125 1.28 6.45 -0.10
CA THR A 125 2.58 6.96 -0.57
C THR A 125 2.50 7.39 -2.03
N PHE A 126 1.77 6.68 -2.90
CA PHE A 126 1.56 7.09 -4.29
C PHE A 126 0.80 8.42 -4.39
N ALA A 127 -0.26 8.61 -3.60
CA ALA A 127 -1.00 9.86 -3.56
C ALA A 127 -0.11 11.04 -3.11
N TYR A 128 0.70 10.86 -2.07
CA TYR A 128 1.69 11.86 -1.65
C TYR A 128 2.79 12.06 -2.69
N PHE A 129 3.25 11.00 -3.36
CA PHE A 129 4.16 11.10 -4.49
C PHE A 129 3.52 12.05 -5.50
N ILE A 130 2.33 11.80 -6.05
CA ILE A 130 1.72 12.70 -7.04
C ILE A 130 1.62 14.14 -6.55
N LEU A 131 1.07 14.36 -5.35
CA LEU A 131 0.58 15.68 -4.90
C LEU A 131 1.63 16.52 -4.15
N SER A 132 2.75 15.94 -3.71
CA SER A 132 3.76 16.64 -2.91
C SER A 132 5.06 16.86 -3.68
N PRO A 133 5.83 17.94 -3.40
CA PRO A 133 7.17 18.10 -3.95
C PRO A 133 8.06 16.88 -3.67
N LYS A 134 9.01 16.60 -4.57
CA LYS A 134 10.01 15.55 -4.34
C LYS A 134 10.75 15.83 -3.02
N PRO A 135 10.78 14.89 -2.07
CA PRO A 135 11.52 15.09 -0.83
C PRO A 135 13.03 15.13 -1.10
N ALA A 136 13.77 15.79 -0.20
CA ALA A 136 15.23 15.91 -0.26
C ALA A 136 15.96 15.09 0.82
N GLY A 137 15.23 14.58 1.82
CA GLY A 137 15.79 13.72 2.87
C GLY A 137 15.89 12.25 2.47
N ASN A 138 16.18 11.40 3.45
CA ASN A 138 16.43 9.97 3.27
C ASN A 138 15.80 9.10 4.37
N SER A 139 14.80 9.60 5.09
CA SER A 139 13.99 8.76 5.99
C SER A 139 13.29 7.65 5.19
N ILE A 140 12.85 6.56 5.85
CA ILE A 140 12.14 5.47 5.17
C ILE A 140 10.89 5.98 4.45
N LYS A 141 10.12 6.88 5.07
CA LYS A 141 8.99 7.57 4.44
C LYS A 141 9.40 8.30 3.15
N GLU A 142 10.50 9.06 3.18
CA GLU A 142 10.97 9.78 1.99
C GLU A 142 11.50 8.83 0.92
N GLN A 143 12.16 7.73 1.32
CA GLN A 143 12.57 6.69 0.39
C GLN A 143 11.38 6.04 -0.31
N LYS A 144 10.29 5.77 0.41
CA LYS A 144 9.01 5.31 -0.16
C LYS A 144 8.44 6.33 -1.16
N LEU A 145 8.47 7.64 -0.86
CA LEU A 145 8.07 8.66 -1.82
C LEU A 145 8.97 8.69 -3.07
N THR A 146 10.27 8.43 -2.90
CA THR A 146 11.22 8.40 -4.01
C THR A 146 11.18 7.10 -4.82
N PHE A 147 10.62 6.02 -4.28
CA PHE A 147 10.51 4.70 -4.93
C PHE A 147 9.90 4.80 -6.34
N PHE A 148 8.85 5.60 -6.51
CA PHE A 148 8.17 5.76 -7.80
C PHE A 148 9.02 6.46 -8.86
N TYR A 149 10.09 7.17 -8.49
CA TYR A 149 11.01 7.77 -9.44
C TYR A 149 11.98 6.76 -10.07
N ASP A 150 12.05 5.54 -9.56
CA ASP A 150 12.83 4.46 -10.17
C ASP A 150 12.15 3.92 -11.45
N TYR A 151 10.92 4.36 -11.74
CA TYR A 151 10.06 3.92 -12.85
C TYR A 151 9.69 5.09 -13.77
N PRO A 152 10.33 5.23 -14.96
CA PRO A 152 10.08 6.35 -15.88
C PRO A 152 8.61 6.56 -16.26
N GLU A 153 7.86 5.47 -16.43
CA GLU A 153 6.43 5.46 -16.72
C GLU A 153 5.59 6.08 -15.59
N LEU A 154 5.99 5.93 -14.32
CA LEU A 154 5.28 6.52 -13.18
C LEU A 154 5.60 8.00 -13.02
N ILE A 155 6.80 8.45 -13.44
CA ILE A 155 7.13 9.87 -13.54
C ILE A 155 6.27 10.54 -14.62
N GLN A 156 6.10 9.89 -15.78
CA GLN A 156 5.23 10.40 -16.85
C GLN A 156 3.77 10.48 -16.41
N LEU A 157 3.28 9.40 -15.78
CA LEU A 157 1.92 9.35 -15.23
C LEU A 157 1.70 10.46 -14.20
N ARG A 158 2.69 10.72 -13.34
CA ARG A 158 2.63 11.82 -12.39
C ARG A 158 2.41 13.17 -13.06
N ALA A 159 3.18 13.47 -14.11
CA ALA A 159 3.05 14.72 -14.84
C ALA A 159 1.64 14.86 -15.44
N GLN A 160 1.11 13.78 -16.03
CA GLN A 160 -0.25 13.76 -16.60
C GLN A 160 -1.34 13.97 -15.54
N ILE A 161 -1.25 13.32 -14.38
CA ILE A 161 -2.23 13.49 -13.31
C ILE A 161 -2.20 14.93 -12.79
N LEU A 162 -1.02 15.51 -12.56
CA LEU A 162 -0.88 16.88 -12.10
C LEU A 162 -1.46 17.89 -13.11
N GLU A 163 -1.19 17.71 -14.40
CA GLU A 163 -1.76 18.55 -15.46
C GLU A 163 -3.30 18.52 -15.44
N ASN A 164 -3.88 17.32 -15.35
CA ASN A 164 -5.33 17.15 -15.30
C ASN A 164 -5.95 17.73 -14.01
N VAL A 165 -5.30 17.53 -12.87
CA VAL A 165 -5.75 18.07 -11.57
C VAL A 165 -5.71 19.61 -11.57
N CYS A 166 -4.67 20.22 -12.13
CA CYS A 166 -4.57 21.66 -12.31
C CYS A 166 -5.67 22.17 -13.25
N ALA A 167 -5.95 21.48 -14.36
CA ALA A 167 -7.03 21.86 -15.28
C ALA A 167 -8.43 21.82 -14.64
N LEU A 168 -8.64 20.94 -13.64
CA LEU A 168 -9.87 20.88 -12.85
C LEU A 168 -9.95 21.97 -11.78
N ASN A 169 -8.86 22.68 -11.50
CA ASN A 169 -8.73 23.78 -10.54
C ASN A 169 -8.17 25.05 -11.23
N PRO A 170 -8.89 25.65 -12.20
CA PRO A 170 -8.44 26.84 -12.90
C PRO A 170 -8.32 28.08 -12.00
#